data_AF-A0A965EAH2-F1
#
_entry.id   AF-A0A965EAH2-F1
#
_cell.length_a   1.000
_cell.length_b   1.000
_cell.length_c   1.000
_cell.angle_alpha   90.00
_cell.angle_beta   90.00
_cell.angle_gamma   90.00
#
_symmetry.space_group_name_H-M   'P 1'
#
loop_
_entity.id
_entity.type
_entity.pdbx_description
1 polymer ?
#
loop_
_entity_poly.entity_id
_entity_poly.type
_entity_poly.pdbx_seq_one_letter_code
_entity_poly.pdbx_strand_id
1 'polypeptide(L)'
;MTFLKIANANSFGQCVRLKTRTALVAVVPIVALTLFASACAETPRTATNFCRQLALEVPAITQPTATPAEVSQMLDRYKRLGKVAPLAIEQDWQSLTELLSVASRANPTDAESVQAVVDMSYATEKAADAAAKWIRETCGVDISTGLSVGPTP
;
A
#
# COMPACT_ATOMS: atom_id res chain seq x y z
N MET A 1 14.92 31.63 20.34
CA MET A 1 13.88 30.60 20.17
C MET A 1 12.86 31.08 19.16
N THR A 2 13.02 30.72 17.89
CA THR A 2 11.95 30.87 16.88
C THR A 2 12.19 29.84 15.79
N PHE A 3 11.38 28.77 15.80
CA PHE A 3 11.39 27.73 14.78
C PHE A 3 10.50 28.16 13.61
N LEU A 4 11.08 28.36 12.43
CA LEU A 4 10.34 28.46 11.18
C LEU A 4 10.03 27.04 10.69
N LYS A 5 8.78 26.60 10.87
CA LYS A 5 8.30 25.29 10.38
C LYS A 5 7.73 25.49 8.98
N ILE A 6 8.54 25.18 7.96
CA ILE A 6 8.08 25.11 6.57
C ILE A 6 7.29 23.80 6.43
N ALA A 7 5.97 23.89 6.50
CA ALA A 7 5.08 22.78 6.17
C ALA A 7 5.01 22.66 4.64
N ASN A 8 5.66 21.61 4.14
CA ASN A 8 5.63 21.17 2.75
C ASN A 8 4.20 20.78 2.36
N ALA A 9 3.58 21.55 1.47
CA ALA A 9 2.24 21.28 0.95
C ALA A 9 2.32 20.21 -0.14
N ASN A 10 2.20 18.93 0.24
CA ASN A 10 2.00 17.85 -0.72
C ASN A 10 0.55 17.86 -1.23
N SER A 11 0.40 18.43 -2.41
CA SER A 11 -0.78 18.33 -3.29
C SER A 11 -1.04 16.87 -3.66
N PHE A 12 -1.93 16.19 -2.94
CA PHE A 12 -2.51 14.91 -3.35
C PHE A 12 -4.03 14.97 -3.27
N GLY A 13 -4.68 14.70 -4.40
CA GLY A 13 -6.12 14.43 -4.47
C GLY A 13 -6.98 15.61 -4.90
N GLN A 14 -6.75 16.16 -6.11
CA GLN A 14 -7.77 17.00 -6.75
C GLN A 14 -8.97 16.12 -7.13
N CYS A 15 -10.01 16.13 -6.30
CA CYS A 15 -11.37 15.78 -6.72
C CYS A 15 -11.84 16.81 -7.76
N VAL A 16 -11.64 16.54 -9.05
CA VAL A 16 -12.16 17.39 -10.12
C VAL A 16 -13.67 17.22 -10.21
N ARG A 17 -14.45 18.08 -9.53
CA ARG A 17 -15.87 18.25 -9.85
C ARG A 17 -15.99 19.11 -11.09
N LEU A 18 -16.57 18.53 -12.15
CA LEU A 18 -17.00 19.20 -13.36
C LEU A 18 -17.97 20.35 -12.98
N LYS A 19 -17.54 21.60 -13.16
CA LYS A 19 -18.31 22.80 -12.82
C LYS A 19 -19.29 23.09 -13.96
N THR A 20 -20.52 22.60 -13.85
CA THR A 20 -21.64 23.01 -14.72
C THR A 20 -21.92 24.50 -14.50
N ARG A 21 -21.71 25.33 -15.53
CA ARG A 21 -22.04 26.77 -15.51
C ARG A 21 -23.56 26.94 -15.46
N THR A 22 -24.09 27.49 -14.38
CA THR A 22 -25.49 27.92 -14.27
C THR A 22 -25.53 29.46 -14.23
N ALA A 23 -26.35 30.04 -15.12
CA ALA A 23 -26.57 31.47 -15.25
C ALA A 23 -27.35 32.05 -14.05
N LEU A 24 -27.05 33.32 -13.75
CA LEU A 24 -27.49 34.14 -12.61
C LEU A 24 -29.02 34.29 -12.48
N VAL A 25 -29.60 34.00 -11.30
CA VAL A 25 -30.78 34.69 -10.74
C VAL A 25 -30.75 34.70 -9.19
N ALA A 26 -30.65 35.93 -8.64
CA ALA A 26 -31.14 36.53 -7.38
C ALA A 26 -31.29 35.76 -6.02
N VAL A 27 -30.48 36.23 -5.05
CA VAL A 27 -30.74 36.64 -3.64
C VAL A 27 -31.71 35.84 -2.73
N VAL A 28 -31.15 35.17 -1.70
CA VAL A 28 -31.60 35.12 -0.27
C VAL A 28 -30.37 34.73 0.60
N PRO A 29 -30.03 35.39 1.73
CA PRO A 29 -28.94 34.97 2.59
C PRO A 29 -29.45 33.99 3.64
N ILE A 30 -29.37 32.69 3.37
CA ILE A 30 -29.49 31.66 4.41
C ILE A 30 -28.08 31.22 4.77
N VAL A 31 -27.66 31.57 5.99
CA VAL A 31 -26.44 31.06 6.62
C VAL A 31 -26.64 29.56 6.84
N ALA A 32 -26.25 28.76 5.85
CA ALA A 32 -26.10 27.32 5.99
C ALA A 32 -24.62 27.04 6.23
N LEU A 33 -24.25 26.77 7.48
CA LEU A 33 -22.98 26.10 7.80
C LEU A 33 -23.04 24.68 7.21
N THR A 34 -22.71 24.54 5.93
CA THR A 34 -22.42 23.24 5.33
C THR A 34 -21.05 22.81 5.81
N LEU A 35 -21.03 22.08 6.94
CA LEU A 35 -19.92 21.21 7.31
C LEU A 35 -19.79 20.17 6.18
N PHE A 36 -18.95 20.44 5.19
CA PHE A 36 -18.46 19.43 4.27
C PHE A 36 -17.53 18.50 5.05
N ALA A 37 -18.11 17.60 5.86
CA ALA A 37 -17.42 16.41 6.28
C ALA A 37 -17.24 15.56 5.02
N SER A 38 -16.14 15.76 4.29
CA SER A 38 -15.64 14.76 3.36
C SER A 38 -15.26 13.55 4.20
N ALA A 39 -16.22 12.66 4.44
CA ALA A 39 -15.94 11.34 4.92
C ALA A 39 -15.07 10.68 3.85
N CYS A 40 -13.75 10.71 4.03
CA CYS A 40 -12.83 9.88 3.29
C CYS A 40 -13.22 8.44 3.61
N ALA A 41 -14.08 7.83 2.79
CA ALA A 41 -14.40 6.43 2.93
C ALA A 41 -13.12 5.64 2.66
N GLU A 42 -12.59 4.98 3.70
CA GLU A 42 -11.47 4.06 3.54
C GLU A 42 -11.89 2.95 2.57
N THR A 43 -11.00 2.59 1.64
CA THR A 43 -11.25 1.51 0.69
C THR A 43 -11.50 0.20 1.45
N PRO A 44 -12.65 -0.48 1.25
CA PRO A 44 -12.96 -1.69 2.01
C PRO A 44 -11.89 -2.79 1.86
N ARG A 45 -11.58 -3.49 2.94
CA ARG A 45 -10.64 -4.63 2.99
C ARG A 45 -11.29 -5.89 2.45
N THR A 46 -11.29 -6.01 1.12
CA THR A 46 -11.92 -7.11 0.39
C THR A 46 -10.94 -7.73 -0.58
N ALA A 47 -11.16 -9.00 -0.94
CA ALA A 47 -10.35 -9.70 -1.93
C ALA A 47 -10.27 -8.92 -3.26
N THR A 48 -11.41 -8.41 -3.75
CA THR A 48 -11.45 -7.63 -5.00
C THR A 48 -10.59 -6.36 -4.94
N ASN A 49 -10.63 -5.61 -3.83
CA ASN A 49 -9.82 -4.40 -3.69
C ASN A 49 -8.35 -4.73 -3.52
N PHE A 50 -8.02 -5.79 -2.79
CA PHE A 50 -6.65 -6.27 -2.67
C PHE A 50 -6.08 -6.73 -4.02
N CYS A 51 -6.77 -7.59 -4.76
CA CYS A 51 -6.32 -8.05 -6.07
C CYS A 51 -6.18 -6.90 -7.08
N ARG A 52 -7.09 -5.90 -7.02
CA ARG A 52 -6.97 -4.69 -7.85
C ARG A 52 -5.71 -3.90 -7.50
N GLN A 53 -5.46 -3.67 -6.22
CA GLN A 53 -4.25 -2.96 -5.78
C GLN A 53 -2.99 -3.78 -6.15
N LEU A 54 -3.03 -5.09 -5.97
CA LEU A 54 -1.93 -5.98 -6.29
C LEU A 54 -1.55 -5.88 -7.77
N ALA A 55 -2.54 -5.86 -8.68
CA ALA A 55 -2.28 -5.70 -10.11
C ALA A 55 -1.51 -4.40 -10.47
N LEU A 56 -1.68 -3.34 -9.67
CA LEU A 56 -0.94 -2.08 -9.86
C LEU A 56 0.51 -2.17 -9.36
N GLU A 57 0.76 -2.98 -8.32
CA GLU A 57 2.06 -3.04 -7.65
C GLU A 57 2.96 -4.16 -8.17
N VAL A 58 2.39 -5.27 -8.68
CA VAL A 58 3.14 -6.46 -9.16
C VAL A 58 4.28 -6.14 -10.12
N PRO A 59 4.11 -5.27 -11.15
CA PRO A 59 5.21 -4.96 -12.08
C PRO A 59 6.45 -4.36 -11.41
N ALA A 60 6.27 -3.73 -10.24
CA ALA A 60 7.35 -3.16 -9.45
C ALA A 60 7.78 -4.07 -8.28
N ILE A 61 6.93 -5.02 -7.85
CA ILE A 61 7.28 -6.02 -6.82
C ILE A 61 8.23 -7.08 -7.38
N THR A 62 8.11 -7.43 -8.66
CA THR A 62 8.97 -8.43 -9.30
C THR A 62 10.35 -7.93 -9.71
N GLN A 63 10.62 -6.63 -9.56
CA GLN A 63 11.94 -6.11 -9.91
C GLN A 63 12.97 -6.44 -8.83
N PRO A 64 14.18 -6.87 -9.21
CA PRO A 64 15.27 -7.07 -8.28
C PRO A 64 15.50 -5.81 -7.46
N THR A 65 15.61 -5.96 -6.15
CA THR A 65 15.92 -4.88 -5.22
C THR A 65 17.41 -4.99 -4.88
N ALA A 66 18.20 -3.98 -5.25
CA ALA A 66 19.67 -3.99 -5.11
C ALA A 66 20.17 -2.96 -4.07
N THR A 67 19.34 -2.00 -3.67
CA THR A 67 19.72 -0.90 -2.78
C THR A 67 18.74 -0.69 -1.63
N PRO A 68 19.17 -0.11 -0.49
CA PRO A 68 18.26 0.22 0.63
C PRO A 68 17.09 1.14 0.23
N ALA A 69 17.31 2.03 -0.74
CA ALA A 69 16.26 2.90 -1.28
C ALA A 69 15.17 2.10 -2.00
N GLU A 70 15.55 1.08 -2.76
CA GLU A 70 14.60 0.19 -3.44
C GLU A 70 13.85 -0.70 -2.45
N VAL A 71 14.51 -1.17 -1.36
CA VAL A 71 13.82 -1.90 -0.27
C VAL A 71 12.76 -1.02 0.38
N SER A 72 13.06 0.26 0.60
CA SER A 72 12.11 1.22 1.17
C SER A 72 10.90 1.44 0.26
N GLN A 73 11.14 1.54 -1.06
CA GLN A 73 10.04 1.61 -2.03
C GLN A 73 9.20 0.33 -2.04
N MET A 74 9.83 -0.85 -1.93
CA MET A 74 9.13 -2.12 -1.82
C MET A 74 8.24 -2.16 -0.57
N LEU A 75 8.78 -1.73 0.58
CA LEU A 75 8.03 -1.61 1.82
C LEU A 75 6.80 -0.72 1.67
N ASP A 76 6.92 0.41 0.96
CA ASP A 76 5.77 1.29 0.71
C ASP A 76 4.70 0.65 -0.16
N ARG A 77 5.08 -0.20 -1.13
CA ARG A 77 4.13 -1.01 -1.92
C ARG A 77 3.38 -2.00 -1.03
N TYR A 78 4.11 -2.73 -0.19
CA TYR A 78 3.53 -3.71 0.75
C TYR A 78 2.59 -3.04 1.77
N LYS A 79 2.94 -1.85 2.29
CA LYS A 79 2.06 -1.06 3.15
C LYS A 79 0.78 -0.63 2.46
N ARG A 80 0.83 -0.25 1.17
CA ARG A 80 -0.38 0.11 0.41
C ARG A 80 -1.29 -1.10 0.21
N LEU A 81 -0.73 -2.27 -0.05
CA LEU A 81 -1.48 -3.53 -0.12
C LEU A 81 -2.10 -3.89 1.23
N GLY A 82 -1.37 -3.70 2.33
CA GLY A 82 -1.86 -3.95 3.69
C GLY A 82 -3.09 -3.14 4.07
N LYS A 83 -3.26 -1.92 3.54
CA LYS A 83 -4.46 -1.09 3.81
C LYS A 83 -5.76 -1.72 3.30
N VAL A 84 -5.67 -2.54 2.25
CA VAL A 84 -6.82 -3.20 1.61
C VAL A 84 -6.81 -4.72 1.79
N ALA A 85 -5.86 -5.27 2.56
CA ALA A 85 -5.75 -6.69 2.82
C ALA A 85 -7.00 -7.20 3.56
N PRO A 86 -7.70 -8.23 3.04
CA PRO A 86 -8.82 -8.82 3.75
C PRO A 86 -8.33 -9.59 4.97
N LEU A 87 -9.24 -9.80 5.94
CA LEU A 87 -8.95 -10.52 7.19
C LEU A 87 -8.29 -11.89 6.98
N ALA A 88 -8.59 -12.55 5.86
CA ALA A 88 -8.03 -13.86 5.50
C ALA A 88 -6.49 -13.89 5.38
N ILE A 89 -5.86 -12.75 5.04
CA ILE A 89 -4.39 -12.65 4.87
C ILE A 89 -3.78 -11.46 5.61
N GLU A 90 -4.55 -10.74 6.42
CA GLU A 90 -4.09 -9.50 7.08
C GLU A 90 -2.85 -9.74 7.94
N GLN A 91 -2.86 -10.81 8.74
CA GLN A 91 -1.73 -11.17 9.61
C GLN A 91 -0.51 -11.64 8.80
N ASP A 92 -0.73 -12.48 7.79
CA ASP A 92 0.36 -12.96 6.93
C ASP A 92 1.05 -11.80 6.19
N TRP A 93 0.23 -10.86 5.69
CA TRP A 93 0.70 -9.67 5.01
C TRP A 93 1.41 -8.69 5.95
N GLN A 94 0.98 -8.62 7.21
CA GLN A 94 1.66 -7.84 8.24
C GLN A 94 3.07 -8.39 8.51
N SER A 95 3.25 -9.70 8.63
CA SER A 95 4.56 -10.34 8.81
C SER A 95 5.52 -10.01 7.65
N LEU A 96 5.02 -10.10 6.41
CA LEU A 96 5.79 -9.70 5.22
C LEU A 96 6.21 -8.22 5.25
N THR A 97 5.30 -7.34 5.70
CA THR A 97 5.58 -5.90 5.82
C THR A 97 6.59 -5.62 6.94
N GLU A 98 6.55 -6.39 8.03
CA GLU A 98 7.51 -6.29 9.13
C GLU A 98 8.91 -6.75 8.71
N LEU A 99 9.02 -7.87 7.97
CA LEU A 99 10.28 -8.29 7.38
C LEU A 99 10.91 -7.20 6.49
N LEU A 100 10.12 -6.62 5.57
CA LEU A 100 10.59 -5.53 4.72
C LEU A 100 10.99 -4.29 5.53
N SER A 101 10.33 -4.05 6.66
CA SER A 101 10.67 -2.98 7.59
C SER A 101 12.04 -3.22 8.24
N VAL A 102 12.31 -4.45 8.70
CA VAL A 102 13.64 -4.85 9.24
C VAL A 102 14.70 -4.73 8.16
N ALA A 103 14.46 -5.29 6.98
CA ALA A 103 15.39 -5.23 5.84
C ALA A 103 15.69 -3.78 5.40
N SER A 104 14.70 -2.90 5.40
CA SER A 104 14.88 -1.48 5.00
C SER A 104 15.83 -0.70 5.90
N ARG A 105 16.03 -1.16 7.14
CA ARG A 105 16.92 -0.54 8.13
C ARG A 105 18.25 -1.25 8.27
N ALA A 106 18.46 -2.35 7.55
CA ALA A 106 19.62 -3.19 7.74
C ALA A 106 20.91 -2.50 7.29
N ASN A 107 21.96 -2.60 8.10
CA ASN A 107 23.31 -2.21 7.72
C ASN A 107 24.07 -3.44 7.20
N PRO A 108 24.41 -3.50 5.90
CA PRO A 108 25.03 -4.68 5.29
C PRO A 108 26.47 -4.94 5.78
N THR A 109 27.11 -3.98 6.47
CA THR A 109 28.45 -4.17 7.04
C THR A 109 28.43 -4.54 8.52
N ASP A 110 27.25 -4.72 9.11
CA ASP A 110 27.07 -5.11 10.50
C ASP A 110 26.45 -6.52 10.59
N ALA A 111 27.20 -7.46 11.16
CA ALA A 111 26.81 -8.86 11.22
C ALA A 111 25.51 -9.07 12.03
N GLU A 112 25.30 -8.30 13.11
CA GLU A 112 24.08 -8.40 13.91
C GLU A 112 22.87 -7.91 13.12
N SER A 113 23.02 -6.77 12.43
CA SER A 113 21.98 -6.25 11.55
C SER A 113 21.62 -7.22 10.42
N VAL A 114 22.58 -7.93 9.83
CA VAL A 114 22.33 -8.94 8.80
C VAL A 114 21.61 -10.15 9.41
N GLN A 115 22.04 -10.62 10.57
CA GLN A 115 21.42 -11.76 11.24
C GLN A 115 19.96 -11.47 11.62
N ALA A 116 19.63 -10.24 12.03
CA ALA A 116 18.25 -9.85 12.31
C ALA A 116 17.32 -9.97 11.09
N VAL A 117 17.82 -9.69 9.88
CA VAL A 117 17.05 -9.90 8.63
C VAL A 117 16.87 -11.39 8.37
N VAL A 118 17.92 -12.20 8.58
CA VAL A 118 17.87 -13.66 8.41
C VAL A 118 16.85 -14.29 9.35
N ASP A 119 16.91 -13.97 10.64
CA ASP A 119 15.99 -14.50 11.65
C ASP A 119 14.54 -14.11 11.35
N MET A 120 14.32 -12.84 10.96
CA MET A 120 13.00 -12.36 10.57
C MET A 120 12.49 -13.04 9.29
N SER A 121 13.39 -13.36 8.36
CA SER A 121 13.03 -14.09 7.13
C SER A 121 12.49 -15.47 7.47
N TYR A 122 13.21 -16.24 8.30
CA TYR A 122 12.75 -17.55 8.77
C TYR A 122 11.43 -17.48 9.54
N ALA A 123 11.28 -16.48 10.41
CA ALA A 123 10.03 -16.27 11.14
C ALA A 123 8.83 -15.95 10.22
N THR A 124 9.09 -15.39 9.04
CA THR A 124 8.07 -14.94 8.08
C THR A 124 7.71 -15.99 7.03
N GLU A 125 8.51 -17.06 6.84
CA GLU A 125 8.34 -18.05 5.76
C GLU A 125 6.91 -18.59 5.67
N LYS A 126 6.36 -19.05 6.80
CA LYS A 126 5.00 -19.62 6.84
C LYS A 126 3.93 -18.61 6.41
N ALA A 127 4.08 -17.35 6.83
CA ALA A 127 3.17 -16.27 6.44
C ALA A 127 3.31 -15.95 4.94
N ALA A 128 4.54 -15.92 4.43
CA ALA A 128 4.81 -15.73 3.01
C ALA A 128 4.13 -16.80 2.15
N ASP A 129 4.25 -18.07 2.53
CA ASP A 129 3.64 -19.19 1.82
C ASP A 129 2.10 -19.14 1.86
N ALA A 130 1.53 -18.83 3.03
CA ALA A 130 0.08 -18.70 3.21
C ALA A 130 -0.48 -17.56 2.35
N ALA A 131 0.14 -16.38 2.40
CA ALA A 131 -0.23 -15.23 1.58
C ALA A 131 -0.09 -15.55 0.08
N ALA A 132 1.04 -16.12 -0.34
CA ALA A 132 1.27 -16.45 -1.74
C ALA A 132 0.24 -17.48 -2.26
N LYS A 133 -0.09 -18.49 -1.47
CA LYS A 133 -1.14 -19.46 -1.80
C LYS A 133 -2.49 -18.78 -1.98
N TRP A 134 -2.90 -17.97 -1.00
CA TRP A 134 -4.18 -17.28 -1.06
C TRP A 134 -4.25 -16.33 -2.26
N ILE A 135 -3.17 -15.62 -2.57
CA ILE A 135 -3.08 -14.71 -3.72
C ILE A 135 -3.19 -15.49 -5.04
N ARG A 136 -2.54 -16.65 -5.16
CA ARG A 136 -2.69 -17.51 -6.34
C ARG A 136 -4.13 -17.99 -6.50
N GLU A 137 -4.74 -18.49 -5.43
CA GLU A 137 -6.10 -19.04 -5.44
C GLU A 137 -7.18 -17.96 -5.66
N THR A 138 -6.95 -16.73 -5.17
CA THR A 138 -7.96 -15.66 -5.16
C THR A 138 -7.77 -14.63 -6.27
N CYS A 139 -6.52 -14.25 -6.54
CA CYS A 139 -6.18 -13.22 -7.52
C CYS A 139 -5.64 -13.80 -8.84
N GLY A 140 -5.31 -15.09 -8.90
CA GLY A 140 -4.76 -15.72 -10.10
C GLY A 140 -3.35 -15.23 -10.47
N VAL A 141 -2.59 -14.70 -9.50
CA VAL A 141 -1.23 -14.19 -9.71
C VAL A 141 -0.27 -14.93 -8.80
N ASP A 142 0.89 -15.30 -9.31
CA ASP A 142 2.02 -15.74 -8.50
C ASP A 142 2.91 -14.54 -8.19
N ILE A 143 2.89 -14.06 -6.95
CA ILE A 143 3.65 -12.87 -6.53
C ILE A 143 5.17 -13.10 -6.56
N SER A 144 5.63 -14.36 -6.51
CA SER A 144 7.07 -14.68 -6.57
C SER A 144 7.68 -14.49 -7.96
N THR A 145 6.84 -14.60 -9.00
CA THR A 145 7.24 -14.47 -10.41
C THR A 145 6.56 -13.31 -11.12
N GLY A 146 5.50 -12.76 -10.52
CA GLY A 146 4.53 -11.81 -11.10
C GLY A 146 3.76 -12.36 -12.30
N LEU A 147 3.81 -13.67 -12.53
CA LEU A 147 3.10 -14.31 -13.62
C LEU A 147 1.62 -14.48 -13.27
N SER A 148 0.76 -14.29 -14.27
CA SER A 148 -0.64 -14.69 -14.17
C SER A 148 -0.72 -16.22 -14.26
N VAL A 149 -1.31 -16.86 -13.26
CA VAL A 149 -1.47 -18.32 -13.14
C VAL A 149 -2.93 -18.76 -13.18
N GLY A 150 -3.84 -17.83 -13.50
CA GLY A 150 -5.25 -18.16 -13.79
C GLY A 150 -5.37 -19.10 -15.01
N PRO A 151 -6.49 -19.84 -15.15
CA PRO A 151 -6.65 -20.75 -16.27
C PRO A 151 -6.52 -19.99 -17.60
N THR A 152 -5.58 -20.45 -18.43
CA THR A 152 -5.46 -20.04 -19.84
C THR A 152 -6.74 -20.44 -20.58
N PRO A 153 -7.27 -19.61 -21.50
CA PRO A 153 -8.44 -19.94 -22.30
C PRO A 153 -8.28 -21.25 -23.09
#